data_AF-A0A7V8JG66-F1
#
_entry.id   AF-A0A7V8JG66-F1
#
_cell.length_a   1.000
_cell.length_b   1.000
_cell.length_c   1.000
_cell.angle_alpha   90.00
_cell.angle_beta   90.00
_cell.angle_gamma   90.00
#
_symmetry.space_group_name_H-M   'P 1'
#
loop_
_entity.id
_entity.type
_entity.pdbx_description
1 polymer ?
#
loop_
_entity_poly.entity_id
_entity_poly.type
_entity_poly.pdbx_seq_one_letter_code
_entity_poly.pdbx_strand_id
1 'polypeptide(L)'
;MQVAVRLRQSEKLGRVTVPPTVALLRYAYDSDAKRARQERVGTVPFWTDELPDDLKAQLTPEELADWQTFVNDRNYQQERALWRFCLNNSVRMLAYASKALQAGEKPASPTLARKAAKLFMQSMDEAGFGEGKVGPGRPRKDAEMDADYLLLRTPEEFEQWERLKDQGDIGELPNFIPPEAQKPEAPKKKGFPEYPEGDLIARALRLAFVGGEGEGDEG
;
A
#
# COMPACT_ATOMS: atom_id res chain seq x y z
N MET A 1 -10.62 -25.44 -9.87
CA MET A 1 -10.90 -24.31 -10.78
C MET A 1 -9.68 -23.40 -10.88
N GLN A 2 -9.41 -22.82 -12.06
CA GLN A 2 -8.41 -21.77 -12.21
C GLN A 2 -9.11 -20.39 -12.32
N VAL A 3 -8.87 -19.51 -11.34
CA VAL A 3 -9.26 -18.09 -11.45
C VAL A 3 -8.27 -17.37 -12.36
N ALA A 4 -8.74 -16.90 -13.52
CA ALA A 4 -7.90 -16.27 -14.54
C ALA A 4 -8.02 -14.74 -14.48
N VAL A 5 -7.09 -14.10 -13.75
CA VAL A 5 -6.91 -12.65 -13.77
C VAL A 5 -6.12 -12.25 -15.02
N ARG A 6 -6.68 -11.37 -15.86
CA ARG A 6 -5.96 -10.75 -16.98
C ARG A 6 -5.81 -9.26 -16.72
N LEU A 7 -4.68 -8.87 -16.13
CA LEU A 7 -4.29 -7.47 -15.93
C LEU A 7 -4.37 -6.70 -17.26
N ARG A 8 -4.78 -5.43 -17.21
CA ARG A 8 -4.83 -4.54 -18.38
C ARG A 8 -3.85 -3.39 -18.21
N GLN A 9 -3.25 -2.94 -19.31
CA GLN A 9 -2.65 -1.61 -19.37
C GLN A 9 -3.79 -0.60 -19.53
N SER A 10 -3.84 0.40 -18.66
CA SER A 10 -4.80 1.50 -18.74
C SER A 10 -4.14 2.68 -19.44
N GLU A 11 -4.44 2.85 -20.73
CA GLU A 11 -3.93 3.95 -21.57
C GLU A 11 -4.20 5.32 -20.92
N LYS A 12 -5.34 5.49 -20.24
CA LYS A 12 -5.73 6.71 -19.52
C LYS A 12 -4.92 7.01 -18.26
N LEU A 13 -4.27 6.00 -17.67
CA LEU A 13 -3.54 6.13 -16.39
C LEU A 13 -2.03 5.84 -16.54
N GLY A 14 -1.55 5.52 -17.76
CA GLY A 14 -0.16 5.18 -18.03
C GLY A 14 0.38 3.96 -17.27
N ARG A 15 -0.50 3.16 -16.64
CA ARG A 15 -0.12 2.09 -15.70
C ARG A 15 -0.92 0.80 -15.93
N VAL A 16 -0.36 -0.32 -15.46
CA VAL A 16 -1.11 -1.57 -15.33
C VAL A 16 -2.12 -1.41 -14.19
N THR A 17 -3.36 -1.85 -14.40
CA THR A 17 -4.42 -1.84 -13.39
C THR A 17 -4.99 -3.24 -13.17
N VAL A 18 -5.64 -3.44 -12.02
CA VAL A 18 -6.52 -4.60 -11.83
C VAL A 18 -7.62 -4.59 -12.91
N PRO A 19 -8.04 -5.75 -13.43
CA PRO A 19 -9.18 -5.79 -14.34
C PRO A 19 -10.49 -5.54 -13.59
N PRO A 20 -11.55 -5.07 -14.27
CA PRO A 20 -12.86 -4.95 -13.65
C PRO A 20 -13.46 -6.31 -13.25
N THR A 21 -13.08 -7.38 -13.97
CA THR A 21 -13.62 -8.74 -13.79
C THR A 21 -12.54 -9.82 -13.88
N VAL A 22 -12.80 -10.96 -13.24
CA VAL A 22 -12.01 -12.20 -13.32
C VAL A 22 -12.83 -13.30 -13.99
N ALA A 23 -12.17 -14.17 -14.77
CA ALA A 23 -12.81 -15.30 -15.42
C ALA A 23 -12.61 -16.58 -14.62
N LEU A 24 -13.70 -17.31 -14.38
CA LEU A 24 -13.69 -18.61 -13.70
C LEU A 24 -13.51 -19.71 -14.74
N LEU A 25 -12.37 -20.43 -14.72
CA LEU A 25 -12.05 -21.45 -15.71
C LEU A 25 -11.99 -22.86 -15.09
N ARG A 26 -12.75 -23.80 -15.66
CA ARG A 26 -12.69 -25.23 -15.35
C ARG A 26 -11.86 -25.95 -16.41
N TYR A 27 -11.06 -26.94 -16.00
CA TYR A 27 -10.44 -27.87 -16.93
C TYR A 27 -11.42 -29.04 -17.15
N ALA A 28 -11.96 -29.16 -18.35
CA ALA A 28 -12.78 -30.28 -18.77
C ALA A 28 -11.99 -31.17 -19.75
N TYR A 29 -12.28 -32.46 -19.78
CA TYR A 29 -11.78 -33.34 -20.85
C TYR A 29 -12.82 -33.41 -21.97
N ASP A 30 -12.49 -32.82 -23.11
CA ASP A 30 -13.26 -32.86 -24.35
C ASP A 30 -13.10 -34.26 -24.95
N SER A 31 -14.12 -35.12 -24.80
CA SER A 31 -14.14 -36.51 -25.28
C SER A 31 -13.99 -36.62 -26.79
N ASP A 32 -14.57 -35.66 -27.51
CA ASP A 32 -14.78 -35.72 -28.94
C ASP A 32 -13.54 -35.23 -29.67
N ALA A 33 -12.92 -34.17 -29.15
CA ALA A 33 -11.60 -33.71 -29.58
C ALA A 33 -10.42 -34.37 -28.82
N LYS A 34 -10.71 -35.34 -27.94
CA LYS A 34 -9.76 -36.16 -27.14
C LYS A 34 -8.68 -35.35 -26.41
N ARG A 35 -9.03 -34.20 -25.83
CA ARG A 35 -8.07 -33.25 -25.26
C ARG A 35 -8.60 -32.54 -24.02
N ALA A 36 -7.71 -32.14 -23.12
CA ALA A 36 -8.07 -31.20 -22.06
C ALA A 36 -8.38 -29.81 -22.67
N ARG A 37 -9.50 -29.21 -22.26
CA ARG A 37 -9.97 -27.89 -22.66
C ARG A 37 -10.21 -27.03 -21.42
N GLN A 38 -9.83 -25.75 -21.49
CA GLN A 38 -10.32 -24.76 -20.52
C GLN A 38 -11.70 -24.28 -20.96
N GLU A 39 -12.69 -24.48 -20.10
CA GLU A 39 -14.05 -23.97 -20.25
C GLU A 39 -14.28 -22.82 -19.27
N ARG A 40 -15.04 -21.81 -19.67
CA ARG A 40 -15.37 -20.68 -18.80
C ARG A 40 -16.69 -20.97 -18.10
N VAL A 41 -16.64 -21.19 -16.80
CA VAL A 41 -17.83 -21.38 -15.94
C VAL A 41 -18.54 -20.04 -15.74
N GLY A 42 -17.78 -18.96 -15.56
CA GLY A 42 -18.36 -17.64 -15.29
C GLY A 42 -17.38 -16.48 -15.44
N THR A 43 -17.86 -15.28 -15.12
CA THR A 43 -17.05 -14.06 -15.01
C THR A 43 -17.70 -13.15 -13.96
N VAL A 44 -16.94 -12.77 -12.95
CA VAL A 44 -17.41 -11.97 -11.80
C VAL A 44 -16.53 -10.74 -11.61
N PRO A 45 -17.00 -9.66 -10.96
CA PRO A 45 -16.15 -8.53 -10.59
C PRO A 45 -14.88 -8.95 -9.82
N PHE A 46 -13.77 -8.24 -10.01
CA PHE A 46 -12.49 -8.57 -9.35
C PHE A 46 -12.57 -8.44 -7.81
N TRP A 47 -13.41 -7.53 -7.33
CA TRP A 47 -13.61 -7.23 -5.90
C TRP A 47 -14.74 -8.00 -5.24
N THR A 48 -15.42 -8.90 -5.94
CA THR A 48 -16.44 -9.80 -5.36
C THR A 48 -15.81 -10.67 -4.26
N ASP A 49 -16.40 -10.71 -3.07
CA ASP A 49 -16.01 -11.63 -2.00
C ASP A 49 -16.81 -12.94 -2.11
N GLU A 50 -18.14 -12.85 -2.07
CA GLU A 50 -19.03 -13.99 -2.29
C GLU A 50 -19.47 -14.13 -3.74
N LEU A 51 -19.33 -15.33 -4.31
CA LEU A 51 -19.90 -15.64 -5.62
C LEU A 51 -21.45 -15.56 -5.60
N PRO A 52 -22.09 -15.12 -6.71
CA PRO A 52 -23.52 -15.27 -6.94
C PRO A 52 -24.01 -16.72 -6.76
N ASP A 53 -25.24 -16.91 -6.28
CA ASP A 53 -25.77 -18.23 -5.91
C ASP A 53 -25.99 -19.16 -7.11
N ASP A 54 -26.27 -18.61 -8.30
CA ASP A 54 -26.34 -19.35 -9.56
C ASP A 54 -24.96 -19.93 -9.94
N LEU A 55 -23.87 -19.21 -9.66
CA LEU A 55 -22.50 -19.69 -9.85
C LEU A 55 -22.07 -20.65 -8.73
N LYS A 56 -22.42 -20.37 -7.47
CA LYS A 56 -22.18 -21.31 -6.34
C LYS A 56 -22.79 -22.68 -6.62
N ALA A 57 -24.02 -22.72 -7.14
CA ALA A 57 -24.72 -23.96 -7.47
C ALA A 57 -24.10 -24.76 -8.65
N GLN A 58 -23.25 -24.12 -9.47
CA GLN A 58 -22.58 -24.75 -10.62
C GLN A 58 -21.17 -25.27 -10.32
N LEU A 59 -20.60 -24.92 -9.16
CA LEU A 59 -19.22 -25.22 -8.78
C LEU A 59 -19.14 -26.40 -7.81
N THR A 60 -18.06 -27.18 -7.87
CA THR A 60 -17.81 -28.21 -6.85
C THR A 60 -17.28 -27.58 -5.55
N PRO A 61 -17.36 -28.28 -4.40
CA PRO A 61 -16.76 -27.80 -3.15
C PRO A 61 -15.26 -27.48 -3.26
N GLU A 62 -14.52 -28.20 -4.09
CA GLU A 62 -13.11 -27.94 -4.37
C GLU A 62 -12.92 -26.62 -5.13
N GLU A 63 -13.77 -26.35 -6.12
CA GLU A 63 -13.72 -25.10 -6.89
C GLU A 63 -14.16 -23.88 -6.05
N LEU A 64 -15.08 -24.07 -5.10
CA LEU A 64 -15.43 -23.06 -4.10
C LEU A 64 -14.24 -22.79 -3.14
N ALA A 65 -13.46 -23.81 -2.79
CA ALA A 65 -12.23 -23.63 -2.00
C ALA A 65 -11.11 -22.91 -2.79
N ASP A 66 -10.98 -23.16 -4.10
CA ASP A 66 -10.10 -22.39 -4.98
C ASP A 66 -10.50 -20.90 -5.05
N TRP A 67 -11.81 -20.61 -5.10
CA TRP A 67 -12.30 -19.23 -5.05
C TRP A 67 -11.95 -18.54 -3.72
N GLN A 68 -12.22 -19.20 -2.59
CA GLN A 68 -11.88 -18.67 -1.27
C GLN A 68 -10.37 -18.46 -1.11
N THR A 69 -9.54 -19.33 -1.70
CA THR A 69 -8.08 -19.16 -1.73
C THR A 69 -7.68 -17.90 -2.51
N PHE A 70 -8.31 -17.63 -3.65
CA PHE A 70 -8.11 -16.40 -4.42
C PHE A 70 -8.55 -15.13 -3.67
N VAL A 71 -9.72 -15.14 -3.02
CA VAL A 71 -10.23 -14.01 -2.23
C VAL A 71 -9.29 -13.70 -1.06
N ASN A 72 -8.84 -14.73 -0.33
CA ASN A 72 -7.91 -14.58 0.78
C ASN A 72 -6.54 -14.03 0.33
N ASP A 73 -5.97 -14.52 -0.79
CA ASP A 73 -4.73 -13.96 -1.34
C ASP A 73 -4.89 -12.50 -1.79
N ARG A 74 -5.97 -12.18 -2.52
CA ARG A 74 -6.28 -10.81 -2.96
C ARG A 74 -6.40 -9.85 -1.77
N ASN A 75 -7.13 -10.23 -0.73
CA ASN A 75 -7.37 -9.39 0.44
C ASN A 75 -6.07 -9.24 1.28
N TYR A 76 -5.28 -10.30 1.42
CA TYR A 76 -3.96 -10.24 2.07
C TYR A 76 -2.95 -9.38 1.31
N GLN A 77 -2.92 -9.45 -0.03
CA GLN A 77 -2.14 -8.52 -0.86
C GLN A 77 -2.59 -7.06 -0.65
N GLN A 78 -3.91 -6.83 -0.58
CA GLN A 78 -4.49 -5.50 -0.36
C GLN A 78 -4.10 -4.90 0.99
N GLU A 79 -4.24 -5.66 2.09
CA GLU A 79 -3.84 -5.21 3.43
C GLU A 79 -2.35 -4.86 3.48
N ARG A 80 -1.49 -5.72 2.92
CA ARG A 80 -0.05 -5.47 2.90
C ARG A 80 0.35 -4.26 2.06
N ALA A 81 -0.36 -4.00 0.96
CA ALA A 81 -0.15 -2.78 0.17
C ALA A 81 -0.53 -1.52 0.97
N LEU A 82 -1.63 -1.56 1.76
CA LEU A 82 -1.97 -0.49 2.69
C LEU A 82 -0.92 -0.32 3.79
N TRP A 83 -0.42 -1.40 4.40
CA TRP A 83 0.60 -1.31 5.45
C TRP A 83 1.91 -0.72 4.92
N ARG A 84 2.36 -1.12 3.73
CA ARG A 84 3.51 -0.50 3.01
C ARG A 84 3.27 0.99 2.77
N PHE A 85 2.09 1.36 2.27
CA PHE A 85 1.74 2.76 2.02
C PHE A 85 1.75 3.60 3.29
N CYS A 86 1.15 3.10 4.38
CA CYS A 86 1.12 3.78 5.68
C CYS A 86 2.53 3.92 6.27
N LEU A 87 3.38 2.89 6.18
CA LEU A 87 4.76 2.96 6.63
C LEU A 87 5.57 3.99 5.82
N ASN A 88 5.50 3.94 4.49
CA ASN A 88 6.22 4.85 3.59
C ASN A 88 5.78 6.32 3.72
N ASN A 89 4.55 6.58 4.19
CA ASN A 89 4.04 7.93 4.46
C ASN A 89 4.07 8.32 5.94
N SER A 90 4.48 7.43 6.85
CA SER A 90 4.37 7.61 8.31
C SER A 90 5.01 8.90 8.80
N VAL A 91 6.25 9.18 8.38
CA VAL A 91 7.00 10.41 8.68
C VAL A 91 6.20 11.67 8.31
N ARG A 92 5.64 11.72 7.10
CA ARG A 92 4.86 12.88 6.62
C ARG A 92 3.55 13.04 7.37
N MET A 93 2.88 11.93 7.71
CA MET A 93 1.65 11.95 8.51
C MET A 93 1.91 12.43 9.95
N LEU A 94 3.02 11.99 10.57
CA LEU A 94 3.45 12.45 11.90
C LEU A 94 3.88 13.92 11.89
N ALA A 95 4.50 14.40 10.81
CA ALA A 95 4.86 15.81 10.64
C ALA A 95 3.62 16.71 10.48
N TYR A 96 2.66 16.34 9.61
CA TYR A 96 1.39 17.07 9.50
C TYR A 96 0.57 17.03 10.81
N ALA A 97 0.54 15.90 11.52
CA ALA A 97 -0.10 15.82 12.83
C ALA A 97 0.58 16.73 13.87
N SER A 98 1.91 16.82 13.86
CA SER A 98 2.68 17.75 14.69
C SER A 98 2.36 19.21 14.38
N LYS A 99 2.25 19.58 13.09
CA LYS A 99 1.82 20.93 12.67
C LYS A 99 0.40 21.29 13.13
N ALA A 100 -0.53 20.34 13.05
CA ALA A 100 -1.89 20.55 13.57
C ALA A 100 -1.86 20.85 15.09
N LEU A 101 -1.10 20.08 15.86
CA LEU A 101 -0.92 20.32 17.30
C LEU A 101 -0.26 21.68 17.60
N GLN A 102 0.73 22.10 16.80
CA GLN A 102 1.38 23.41 16.90
C GLN A 102 0.41 24.57 16.58
N ALA A 103 -0.51 24.37 15.64
CA ALA A 103 -1.59 25.31 15.32
C ALA A 103 -2.71 25.35 16.39
N GLY A 104 -2.65 24.50 17.42
CA GLY A 104 -3.63 24.42 18.50
C GLY A 104 -4.80 23.45 18.25
N GLU A 105 -4.77 22.70 17.14
CA GLU A 105 -5.79 21.69 16.84
C GLU A 105 -5.75 20.52 17.83
N LYS A 106 -6.92 19.94 18.08
CA LYS A 106 -7.10 18.91 19.11
C LYS A 106 -7.42 17.56 18.48
N PRO A 107 -6.60 16.51 18.67
CA PRO A 107 -6.90 15.19 18.14
C PRO A 107 -8.13 14.61 18.84
N ALA A 108 -9.00 13.94 18.07
CA ALA A 108 -10.28 13.41 18.57
C ALA A 108 -10.15 12.48 19.80
N SER A 109 -9.00 11.83 19.97
CA SER A 109 -8.62 11.16 21.23
C SER A 109 -7.12 11.35 21.52
N PRO A 110 -6.74 12.29 22.41
CA PRO A 110 -5.33 12.54 22.74
C PRO A 110 -4.65 11.34 23.42
N THR A 111 -5.43 10.52 24.14
CA THR A 111 -4.92 9.30 24.80
C THR A 111 -4.67 8.17 23.81
N LEU A 112 -5.52 8.02 22.79
CA LEU A 112 -5.30 7.05 21.71
C LEU A 112 -4.14 7.48 20.81
N ALA A 113 -4.05 8.76 20.43
CA ALA A 113 -2.93 9.30 19.65
C ALA A 113 -1.57 9.04 20.32
N ARG A 114 -1.45 9.31 21.64
CA ARG A 114 -0.23 8.99 22.40
C ARG A 114 0.08 7.49 22.48
N LYS A 115 -0.95 6.63 22.60
CA LYS A 115 -0.77 5.16 22.57
C LYS A 115 -0.30 4.68 21.18
N ALA A 116 -0.87 5.21 20.11
CA ALA A 116 -0.49 4.87 18.73
C ALA A 116 0.97 5.28 18.42
N ALA A 117 1.37 6.49 18.82
CA ALA A 117 2.77 6.93 18.69
C ALA A 117 3.74 6.03 19.48
N LYS A 118 3.39 5.64 20.71
CA LYS A 118 4.20 4.69 21.50
C LYS A 118 4.28 3.31 20.83
N LEU A 119 3.16 2.79 20.33
CA LEU A 119 3.12 1.50 19.63
C LEU A 119 4.01 1.51 18.38
N PHE A 120 3.97 2.59 17.59
CA PHE A 120 4.81 2.74 16.41
C PHE A 120 6.31 2.72 16.74
N MET A 121 6.74 3.46 17.78
CA MET A 121 8.13 3.41 18.25
C MET A 121 8.52 2.01 18.72
N GLN A 122 7.68 1.34 19.51
CA GLN A 122 7.93 -0.04 19.94
C GLN A 122 8.06 -1.01 18.75
N SER A 123 7.23 -0.87 17.71
CA SER A 123 7.34 -1.69 16.50
C SER A 123 8.61 -1.38 15.68
N MET A 124 9.16 -0.16 15.75
CA MET A 124 10.49 0.14 15.18
C MET A 124 11.61 -0.53 15.99
N ASP A 125 11.53 -0.48 17.33
CA ASP A 125 12.49 -1.17 18.22
C ASP A 125 12.49 -2.69 17.97
N GLU A 126 11.32 -3.32 17.95
CA GLU A 126 11.13 -4.76 17.72
C GLU A 126 11.58 -5.20 16.31
N ALA A 127 11.47 -4.32 15.31
CA ALA A 127 11.97 -4.56 13.96
C ALA A 127 13.48 -4.29 13.79
N GLY A 128 14.18 -3.85 14.83
CA GLY A 128 15.62 -3.56 14.79
C GLY A 128 15.98 -2.17 14.22
N PHE A 129 15.00 -1.29 14.01
CA PHE A 129 15.19 0.11 13.63
C PHE A 129 15.22 1.07 14.83
N GLY A 130 15.15 0.54 16.05
CA GLY A 130 15.19 1.30 17.30
C GLY A 130 16.51 2.03 17.53
N GLU A 131 16.45 3.06 18.38
CA GLU A 131 17.64 3.80 18.77
C GLU A 131 18.55 2.96 19.67
N GLY A 132 19.66 2.47 19.11
CA GLY A 132 20.66 1.69 19.84
C GLY A 132 21.08 2.38 21.13
N LYS A 133 21.10 1.60 22.24
CA LYS A 133 21.23 2.05 23.64
C LYS A 133 22.19 3.24 23.78
N VAL A 134 21.63 4.40 24.13
CA VAL A 134 22.37 5.66 24.33
C VAL A 134 23.43 5.49 25.42
N GLY A 135 24.70 5.59 25.03
CA GLY A 135 25.80 5.73 25.97
C GLY A 135 25.73 7.10 26.68
N PRO A 136 26.04 7.19 27.99
CA PRO A 136 25.88 8.42 28.73
C PRO A 136 26.81 9.53 28.22
N GLY A 137 26.27 10.74 28.04
CA GLY A 137 27.05 11.98 28.01
C GLY A 137 27.11 12.79 26.71
N ARG A 138 26.52 12.33 25.58
CA ARG A 138 26.47 13.15 24.35
C ARG A 138 25.05 13.25 23.77
N PRO A 139 24.40 14.43 23.80
CA PRO A 139 23.25 14.73 22.95
C PRO A 139 23.65 14.54 21.47
N ARG A 140 22.76 13.95 20.66
CA ARG A 140 22.98 13.88 19.22
C ARG A 140 22.59 15.20 18.54
N LYS A 141 23.00 15.38 17.28
CA LYS A 141 22.58 16.53 16.44
C LYS A 141 21.10 16.44 16.01
N ASP A 142 20.49 15.27 16.20
CA ASP A 142 19.10 14.91 15.93
C ASP A 142 18.06 15.82 16.64
N ALA A 143 18.48 16.62 17.62
CA ALA A 143 17.67 17.60 18.34
C ALA A 143 17.12 18.76 17.48
N GLU A 144 17.42 18.77 16.17
CA GLU A 144 17.11 19.87 15.23
C GLU A 144 16.05 19.50 14.17
N MET A 145 15.54 18.26 14.15
CA MET A 145 14.55 17.81 13.15
C MET A 145 13.12 18.14 13.57
N ASP A 146 12.55 19.20 12.99
CA ASP A 146 11.17 19.63 13.25
C ASP A 146 10.14 19.14 12.20
N ALA A 147 8.89 19.54 12.36
CA ALA A 147 7.79 19.16 11.48
C ALA A 147 7.79 19.88 10.12
N ASP A 148 8.63 20.90 9.93
CA ASP A 148 8.88 21.54 8.63
C ASP A 148 9.95 20.76 7.86
N TYR A 149 11.07 20.44 8.51
CA TYR A 149 12.16 19.62 7.98
C TYR A 149 11.66 18.26 7.46
N LEU A 150 10.77 17.60 8.20
CA LEU A 150 10.17 16.31 7.83
C LEU A 150 9.16 16.36 6.67
N LEU A 151 8.87 17.55 6.10
CA LEU A 151 7.95 17.73 4.97
C LEU A 151 8.62 18.22 3.68
N LEU A 152 9.92 18.53 3.73
CA LEU A 152 10.76 18.88 2.58
C LEU A 152 10.88 17.66 1.64
N ARG A 153 10.97 17.90 0.33
CA ARG A 153 10.85 16.89 -0.74
C ARG A 153 12.00 16.92 -1.72
N THR A 154 12.58 18.09 -1.98
CA THR A 154 13.72 18.27 -2.90
C THR A 154 15.00 18.65 -2.12
N PRO A 155 16.20 18.36 -2.65
CA PRO A 155 17.45 18.85 -2.07
C PRO A 155 17.48 20.37 -1.91
N GLU A 156 16.87 21.10 -2.86
CA GLU A 156 16.75 22.56 -2.85
C GLU A 156 15.94 23.06 -1.64
N GLU A 157 14.85 22.37 -1.27
CA GLU A 157 14.07 22.66 -0.07
C GLU A 157 14.86 22.38 1.22
N PHE A 158 15.67 21.32 1.26
CA PHE A 158 16.60 21.03 2.37
C PHE A 158 17.68 22.12 2.51
N GLU A 159 18.38 22.46 1.43
CA GLU A 159 19.37 23.54 1.45
C GLU A 159 18.75 24.88 1.84
N GLN A 160 17.52 25.18 1.38
CA GLN A 160 16.83 26.42 1.74
C GLN A 160 16.46 26.45 3.23
N TRP A 161 16.02 25.33 3.81
CA TRP A 161 15.72 25.23 5.23
C TRP A 161 17.01 25.35 6.08
N GLU A 162 18.10 24.70 5.69
CA GLU A 162 19.40 24.86 6.36
C GLU A 162 19.90 26.32 6.27
N ARG A 163 19.84 26.95 5.10
CA ARG A 163 20.17 28.39 4.92
C ARG A 163 19.27 29.36 5.72
N LEU A 164 18.04 28.98 6.04
CA LEU A 164 17.12 29.80 6.85
C LEU A 164 17.37 29.61 8.35
N LYS A 165 17.75 28.40 8.77
CA LYS A 165 18.17 28.08 10.15
C LYS A 165 19.54 28.67 10.49
N ASP A 166 20.48 28.60 9.54
CA ASP A 166 21.86 29.08 9.69
C ASP A 166 22.03 30.56 9.30
N GLN A 167 20.95 31.36 9.33
CA GLN A 167 20.98 32.84 9.24
C GLN A 167 21.53 33.51 10.51
N GLY A 168 22.64 32.95 11.01
CA GLY A 168 23.46 33.44 12.11
C GLY A 168 24.91 33.75 11.71
N ASP A 169 25.42 33.27 10.56
CA ASP A 169 26.65 33.81 9.94
C ASP A 169 26.80 33.40 8.45
N ILE A 170 27.73 34.02 7.71
CA ILE A 170 27.83 33.93 6.23
C ILE A 170 29.10 33.16 5.76
N GLY A 171 28.96 32.31 4.72
CA GLY A 171 30.09 31.75 3.97
C GLY A 171 29.69 31.10 2.62
N GLU A 172 30.40 31.41 1.54
CA GLU A 172 30.17 30.89 0.17
C GLU A 172 30.97 29.61 -0.14
N LEU A 173 30.46 28.73 -1.03
CA LEU A 173 31.24 27.83 -1.91
C LEU A 173 30.37 27.35 -3.13
N PRO A 174 30.94 26.83 -4.24
CA PRO A 174 30.24 26.68 -5.54
C PRO A 174 29.86 25.23 -5.99
N ASN A 175 29.08 25.17 -7.08
CA ASN A 175 28.55 24.00 -7.84
C ASN A 175 29.45 22.76 -8.04
N PHE A 176 28.82 21.57 -8.13
CA PHE A 176 29.08 20.53 -9.16
C PHE A 176 27.82 19.64 -9.41
N ILE A 177 27.90 18.62 -10.28
CA ILE A 177 26.81 18.13 -11.17
C ILE A 177 26.35 16.65 -10.89
N PRO A 178 25.05 16.29 -11.11
CA PRO A 178 24.46 14.92 -11.00
C PRO A 178 24.83 13.99 -12.20
N PRO A 179 24.29 12.76 -12.45
CA PRO A 179 23.12 12.02 -11.90
C PRO A 179 23.47 10.55 -11.49
N GLU A 180 22.64 9.49 -11.43
CA GLU A 180 21.25 9.21 -11.88
C GLU A 180 20.54 8.13 -11.00
N ALA A 181 19.69 7.26 -11.58
CA ALA A 181 18.75 6.37 -10.86
C ALA A 181 18.99 4.85 -11.09
N GLN A 182 18.33 4.00 -10.30
CA GLN A 182 18.16 2.57 -10.60
C GLN A 182 16.90 1.99 -9.95
N LYS A 183 16.14 1.19 -10.72
CA LYS A 183 14.96 0.43 -10.28
C LYS A 183 15.34 -1.05 -10.09
N PRO A 184 14.85 -1.73 -9.04
CA PRO A 184 14.88 -3.20 -8.98
C PRO A 184 13.64 -3.80 -9.67
N GLU A 185 13.84 -4.76 -10.58
CA GLU A 185 12.78 -5.70 -10.99
C GLU A 185 12.76 -6.93 -10.07
N ALA A 186 11.58 -7.49 -9.81
CA ALA A 186 11.41 -8.69 -8.99
C ALA A 186 11.20 -9.96 -9.85
N PRO A 187 11.81 -11.11 -9.50
CA PRO A 187 11.70 -12.34 -10.28
C PRO A 187 10.35 -13.05 -10.07
N LYS A 188 9.75 -13.50 -11.18
CA LYS A 188 8.43 -14.16 -11.22
C LYS A 188 8.43 -15.49 -10.44
N LYS A 189 7.76 -15.52 -9.28
CA LYS A 189 7.36 -16.78 -8.62
C LYS A 189 6.16 -17.41 -9.32
N LYS A 190 6.03 -18.74 -9.26
CA LYS A 190 4.76 -19.42 -9.55
C LYS A 190 3.79 -19.17 -8.40
N GLY A 191 2.74 -18.39 -8.68
CA GLY A 191 1.66 -18.02 -7.77
C GLY A 191 0.63 -17.18 -8.52
N PHE A 192 -0.36 -16.63 -7.82
CA PHE A 192 -1.19 -15.56 -8.39
C PHE A 192 -0.32 -14.33 -8.71
N PRO A 193 -0.67 -13.54 -9.74
CA PRO A 193 0.11 -12.36 -10.08
C PRO A 193 0.07 -11.32 -8.96
N GLU A 194 1.17 -10.62 -8.72
CA GLU A 194 1.17 -9.43 -7.86
C GLU A 194 0.27 -8.37 -8.51
N TYR A 195 -0.73 -7.89 -7.77
CA TYR A 195 -1.66 -6.89 -8.27
C TYR A 195 -1.05 -5.47 -8.16
N PRO A 196 -1.38 -4.53 -9.06
CA PRO A 196 -0.85 -3.17 -9.00
C PRO A 196 -1.15 -2.47 -7.67
N GLU A 197 -0.11 -2.21 -6.86
CA GLU A 197 -0.26 -1.67 -5.50
C GLU A 197 -1.10 -0.39 -5.46
N GLY A 198 -0.98 0.48 -6.46
CA GLY A 198 -1.74 1.73 -6.53
C GLY A 198 -3.26 1.57 -6.65
N ASP A 199 -3.76 0.40 -7.07
CA ASP A 199 -5.19 0.08 -7.07
C ASP A 199 -5.61 -0.62 -5.76
N LEU A 200 -4.75 -1.49 -5.23
CA LEU A 200 -4.92 -2.12 -3.91
C LEU A 200 -5.04 -1.06 -2.81
N ILE A 201 -4.10 -0.12 -2.77
CA ILE A 201 -4.06 1.01 -1.85
C ILE A 201 -5.32 1.87 -2.00
N ALA A 202 -5.80 2.11 -3.22
CA ALA A 202 -7.00 2.93 -3.45
C ALA A 202 -8.28 2.28 -2.88
N ARG A 203 -8.49 0.95 -3.08
CA ARG A 203 -9.61 0.23 -2.44
C ARG A 203 -9.45 0.18 -0.92
N ALA A 204 -8.23 -0.05 -0.43
CA ALA A 204 -7.94 -0.14 1.00
C ALA A 204 -8.15 1.19 1.74
N LEU A 205 -7.68 2.31 1.19
CA LEU A 205 -7.90 3.65 1.76
C LEU A 205 -9.39 4.03 1.78
N ARG A 206 -10.16 3.66 0.74
CA ARG A 206 -11.61 3.89 0.72
C ARG A 206 -12.30 3.14 1.87
N LEU A 207 -12.01 1.85 2.03
CA LEU A 207 -12.58 1.04 3.11
C LEU A 207 -12.14 1.53 4.52
N ALA A 208 -10.87 1.91 4.68
CA ALA A 208 -10.31 2.27 5.98
C ALA A 208 -10.64 3.71 6.47
N PHE A 209 -10.88 4.66 5.55
CA PHE A 209 -10.99 6.08 5.91
C PHE A 209 -12.21 6.82 5.34
N VAL A 210 -12.91 6.28 4.34
CA VAL A 210 -14.06 6.95 3.69
C VAL A 210 -15.40 6.35 4.12
N GLY A 211 -15.38 5.20 4.81
CA GLY A 211 -16.56 4.46 5.24
C GLY A 211 -16.85 3.27 4.33
N GLY A 212 -17.15 2.12 4.94
CA GLY A 212 -17.53 0.87 4.27
C GLY A 212 -19.02 0.79 3.92
N GLU A 213 -19.65 1.93 3.63
CA GLU A 213 -21.08 2.03 3.30
C GLU A 213 -21.22 2.38 1.81
N GLY A 214 -22.06 1.66 1.06
CA GLY A 214 -22.27 1.89 -0.38
C GLY A 214 -22.29 0.67 -1.32
N GLU A 215 -22.34 -0.57 -0.80
CA GLU A 215 -22.82 -1.74 -1.55
C GLU A 215 -24.01 -2.35 -0.78
N GLY A 216 -25.07 -1.54 -0.65
CA GLY A 216 -26.30 -1.88 0.06
C GLY A 216 -27.47 -0.98 -0.37
N ASP A 217 -28.31 -1.54 -1.25
CA ASP A 217 -29.68 -1.12 -1.61
C ASP A 217 -29.91 0.27 -2.24
N GLU A 218 -29.99 0.30 -3.58
CA GLU A 218 -30.86 1.22 -4.38
C GLU A 218 -31.19 0.55 -5.74
N GLY A 219 -32.45 0.15 -5.98
CA GLY A 219 -32.96 -0.21 -7.33
C GLY A 219 -33.86 -1.44 -7.43
#